data_AF-A0A7C1IK40-F1
#
_entry.id   AF-A0A7C1IK40-F1
#
_cell.length_a   1.000
_cell.length_b   1.000
_cell.length_c   1.000
_cell.angle_alpha   90.00
_cell.angle_beta   90.00
_cell.angle_gamma   90.00
#
_symmetry.space_group_name_H-M   'P 1'
#
loop_
_entity.id
_entity.type
_entity.pdbx_description
1 polymer ?
#
loop_
_entity_poly.entity_id
_entity_poly.type
_entity_poly.pdbx_seq_one_letter_code
_entity_poly.pdbx_strand_id
1 'polypeptide(L)'
;MKLNRGIKLLIGIVTALTWIMPLVTVMLWFLTFVGLFLLTAIACPSSGPCNPPPALGLLFPVLWFAFIFVFMLTIFISIILRVFYHVHIILNKTASDMFRVFTTIGMMFVPFIAEPLYFYACIWQDEPPEWAKPATT
;
A
#
# COMPACT_ATOMS: atom_id res chain seq x y z
N MET A 1 22.47 -9.12 1.87
CA MET A 1 21.99 -10.48 2.21
C MET A 1 21.38 -11.08 0.95
N LYS A 2 21.72 -12.31 0.56
CA LYS A 2 21.12 -12.91 -0.64
C LYS A 2 19.78 -13.53 -0.28
N LEU A 3 18.71 -13.05 -0.91
CA LEU A 3 17.35 -13.56 -0.74
C LEU A 3 17.05 -14.63 -1.80
N ASN A 4 16.29 -15.67 -1.42
CA ASN A 4 15.78 -16.66 -2.38
C ASN A 4 14.84 -15.99 -3.38
N ARG A 5 14.85 -16.44 -4.64
CA ARG A 5 14.02 -15.92 -5.74
C ARG A 5 12.52 -15.91 -5.40
N GLY A 6 12.02 -16.92 -4.70
CA GLY A 6 10.62 -16.97 -4.26
C GLY A 6 10.27 -15.84 -3.30
N ILE A 7 11.18 -15.52 -2.37
CA ILE A 7 10.99 -14.43 -1.40
C ILE A 7 11.08 -13.07 -2.11
N LYS A 8 12.01 -12.90 -3.05
CA LYS A 8 12.11 -11.69 -3.88
C LYS A 8 10.79 -11.44 -4.63
N LEU A 9 10.24 -12.47 -5.26
CA LEU A 9 8.96 -12.36 -5.98
C LEU A 9 7.81 -11.99 -5.03
N LEU A 10 7.74 -12.64 -3.86
CA LEU A 10 6.72 -12.35 -2.86
C LEU A 10 6.78 -10.90 -2.39
N ILE A 11 7.98 -10.39 -2.06
CA ILE A 11 8.16 -8.98 -1.67
C ILE A 11 7.75 -8.04 -2.81
N GLY A 12 8.10 -8.39 -4.05
CA GLY A 12 7.70 -7.61 -5.23
C GLY A 12 6.18 -7.54 -5.40
N ILE A 13 5.49 -8.68 -5.27
CA ILE A 13 4.01 -8.74 -5.31
C ILE A 13 3.40 -7.91 -4.17
N VAL A 14 3.91 -8.07 -2.95
CA VAL A 14 3.41 -7.31 -1.79
C VAL A 14 3.64 -5.81 -1.96
N THR A 15 4.78 -5.39 -2.52
CA THR A 15 5.07 -3.98 -2.82
C THR A 15 4.18 -3.43 -3.94
N ALA A 16 3.88 -4.24 -4.96
CA ALA A 16 2.93 -3.86 -6.01
C ALA A 16 1.49 -3.77 -5.46
N LEU A 17 1.12 -4.66 -4.53
CA LEU A 17 -0.16 -4.60 -3.85
C LEU A 17 -0.29 -3.33 -3.02
N THR A 18 0.73 -2.93 -2.23
CA THR A 18 0.66 -1.68 -1.43
C THR A 18 0.49 -0.43 -2.28
N TRP A 19 0.89 -0.46 -3.55
CA TRP A 19 0.58 0.59 -4.53
C TRP A 19 -0.87 0.61 -5.01
N ILE A 20 -1.45 -0.57 -5.22
CA ILE A 20 -2.83 -0.71 -5.72
C ILE A 20 -3.86 -0.51 -4.60
N MET A 21 -3.54 -0.91 -3.37
CA MET A 21 -4.49 -0.89 -2.25
C MET A 21 -5.08 0.50 -1.96
N PRO A 22 -4.34 1.62 -2.00
CA PRO A 22 -4.92 2.96 -1.89
C PRO A 22 -6.03 3.22 -2.92
N LEU A 23 -5.86 2.78 -4.17
CA LEU A 23 -6.89 2.93 -5.21
C LEU A 23 -8.12 2.09 -4.88
N VAL A 24 -7.93 0.85 -4.43
CA VAL A 24 -9.04 -0.04 -4.00
C VAL A 24 -9.78 0.57 -2.80
N THR A 25 -9.05 1.11 -1.82
CA THR A 25 -9.63 1.78 -0.64
C THR A 25 -10.42 3.02 -1.05
N VAL A 26 -9.88 3.87 -1.92
CA VAL A 26 -10.59 5.06 -2.43
C VAL A 26 -11.83 4.65 -3.21
N MET A 27 -11.76 3.61 -4.05
CA MET A 27 -12.91 3.10 -4.79
C MET A 27 -13.99 2.57 -3.84
N LEU A 28 -13.64 1.77 -2.83
CA LEU A 28 -14.58 1.25 -1.84
C LEU A 28 -15.22 2.36 -1.02
N TRP A 29 -14.44 3.37 -0.62
CA TRP A 29 -14.95 4.56 0.06
C TRP A 29 -15.97 5.29 -0.82
N PHE A 30 -15.60 5.56 -2.07
CA PHE A 30 -16.46 6.26 -3.02
C PHE A 30 -17.76 5.49 -3.29
N LEU A 31 -17.68 4.18 -3.53
CA LEU A 31 -18.86 3.32 -3.73
C LEU A 31 -19.78 3.31 -2.50
N THR A 32 -19.20 3.28 -1.30
CA THR A 32 -19.97 3.28 -0.04
C THR A 32 -20.70 4.61 0.14
N PHE A 33 -20.02 5.74 -0.02
CA PHE A 33 -20.61 7.06 0.19
C PHE A 33 -21.56 7.47 -0.95
N VAL A 34 -21.19 7.25 -2.21
CA VAL A 34 -22.09 7.52 -3.35
C VAL A 34 -23.32 6.63 -3.28
N GLY A 35 -23.16 5.35 -2.96
CA GLY A 35 -24.29 4.45 -2.73
C GLY A 35 -25.21 4.95 -1.62
N LEU A 36 -24.64 5.40 -0.49
CA LEU A 36 -25.40 5.99 0.61
C LEU A 36 -26.16 7.25 0.17
N PHE A 37 -25.51 8.18 -0.52
CA PHE A 37 -26.12 9.42 -1.00
C PHE A 37 -27.25 9.18 -2.01
N LEU A 38 -27.04 8.30 -2.98
CA LEU A 38 -28.06 7.96 -3.98
C LEU A 38 -29.26 7.27 -3.32
N LEU A 39 -29.01 6.30 -2.44
CA LEU A 39 -30.09 5.55 -1.79
C LEU A 39 -30.89 6.43 -0.83
N THR A 40 -30.25 7.36 -0.11
CA THR A 40 -30.95 8.33 0.76
C THR A 40 -31.75 9.35 -0.04
N ALA A 41 -31.23 9.85 -1.16
CA ALA A 41 -31.95 10.76 -2.05
C ALA A 41 -33.22 10.10 -2.65
N ILE A 42 -33.17 8.80 -2.96
CA ILE A 42 -34.33 8.04 -3.45
C ILE A 42 -35.30 7.72 -2.30
N ALA A 43 -34.78 7.37 -1.12
CA ALA A 43 -35.58 6.98 0.05
C ALA A 43 -36.39 8.13 0.67
N CYS A 44 -35.88 9.35 0.57
CA CYS A 44 -36.43 10.55 1.20
C CYS A 44 -36.61 11.66 0.16
N PRO A 45 -37.58 11.54 -0.75
CA PRO A 45 -37.91 12.62 -1.67
C PRO A 45 -38.40 13.84 -0.88
N SER A 46 -38.02 15.05 -1.32
CA SER A 46 -38.27 16.34 -0.64
C SER A 46 -39.73 16.66 -0.30
N SER A 47 -40.68 15.87 -0.82
CA SER A 47 -42.13 16.07 -0.67
C SER A 47 -42.89 14.81 -0.20
N GLY A 48 -42.19 13.78 0.29
CA GLY A 48 -42.83 12.51 0.68
C GLY A 48 -42.28 11.90 1.98
N PRO A 49 -42.97 10.87 2.52
CA PRO A 49 -42.48 10.14 3.68
C PRO A 49 -41.18 9.40 3.34
N CYS A 50 -40.19 9.50 4.23
CA CYS A 50 -38.97 8.70 4.14
C CYS A 50 -39.30 7.22 4.33
N ASN A 51 -39.08 6.41 3.29
CA ASN A 51 -39.11 4.96 3.38
C ASN A 51 -37.72 4.42 2.98
N PRO A 52 -36.82 4.16 3.95
CA PRO A 52 -35.50 3.63 3.64
C PRO A 52 -35.61 2.26 2.97
N PRO A 53 -35.00 2.05 1.79
CA PRO A 53 -34.90 0.74 1.17
C PRO A 53 -34.27 -0.27 2.14
N PRO A 54 -34.81 -1.50 2.25
CA PRO A 54 -34.19 -2.56 3.06
C PRO A 54 -32.72 -2.81 2.67
N ALA A 55 -32.40 -2.61 1.39
CA ALA A 55 -31.04 -2.68 0.86
C ALA A 55 -30.06 -1.75 1.59
N LEU A 56 -30.50 -0.54 1.98
CA LEU A 56 -29.66 0.45 2.67
C LEU A 56 -29.22 -0.05 4.06
N GLY A 57 -30.09 -0.78 4.76
CA GLY A 57 -29.81 -1.35 6.07
C GLY A 57 -28.80 -2.52 6.06
N LEU A 58 -28.59 -3.17 4.91
CA LEU A 58 -27.76 -4.37 4.82
C LEU A 58 -26.51 -4.17 3.94
N LEU A 59 -26.61 -3.45 2.81
CA LEU A 59 -25.46 -3.14 1.95
C LEU A 59 -24.47 -2.19 2.62
N PHE A 60 -24.94 -1.17 3.33
CA PHE A 60 -24.05 -0.17 3.93
C PHE A 60 -23.14 -0.79 5.00
N PRO A 61 -23.64 -1.54 6.00
CA PRO A 61 -22.76 -2.20 6.97
C PRO A 61 -21.78 -3.17 6.29
N VAL A 62 -22.23 -3.94 5.30
CA VAL A 62 -21.37 -4.91 4.60
C VAL A 62 -20.21 -4.20 3.88
N LEU A 63 -20.50 -3.16 3.09
CA LEU A 63 -19.48 -2.39 2.38
C LEU A 63 -18.56 -1.63 3.34
N TRP A 64 -19.11 -1.09 4.44
CA TRP A 64 -18.36 -0.39 5.48
C TRP A 64 -17.40 -1.33 6.22
N PHE A 65 -17.86 -2.52 6.61
CA PHE A 65 -17.00 -3.52 7.24
C PHE A 65 -15.94 -4.05 6.27
N ALA A 66 -16.30 -4.27 5.00
CA ALA A 66 -15.33 -4.63 3.97
C ALA A 66 -14.26 -3.55 3.78
N PHE A 67 -14.67 -2.27 3.74
CA PHE A 67 -13.78 -1.13 3.67
C PHE A 67 -12.81 -1.09 4.87
N ILE A 68 -13.33 -1.15 6.10
CA ILE A 68 -12.50 -1.12 7.32
C ILE A 68 -11.54 -2.30 7.33
N PHE A 69 -12.01 -3.50 6.98
CA PHE A 69 -11.18 -4.70 6.96
C PHE A 69 -10.04 -4.59 5.95
N VAL A 70 -10.33 -4.19 4.72
CA VAL A 70 -9.32 -3.98 3.66
C VAL A 70 -8.35 -2.87 4.06
N PHE A 71 -8.85 -1.79 4.66
CA PHE A 71 -8.03 -0.68 5.14
C PHE A 71 -7.07 -1.11 6.25
N MET A 72 -7.55 -1.85 7.26
CA MET A 72 -6.72 -2.40 8.33
C MET A 72 -5.66 -3.35 7.78
N LEU A 73 -6.04 -4.29 6.91
CA LEU A 73 -5.08 -5.19 6.26
C LEU A 73 -3.99 -4.43 5.51
N THR A 74 -4.36 -3.36 4.79
CA THR A 74 -3.40 -2.51 4.07
C THR A 74 -2.39 -1.88 5.02
N ILE A 75 -2.84 -1.36 6.15
CA ILE A 75 -1.96 -0.77 7.17
C ILE A 75 -0.99 -1.82 7.72
N PHE A 76 -1.50 -2.98 8.12
CA PHE A 76 -0.65 -4.06 8.66
C PHE A 76 0.39 -4.52 7.65
N ILE A 77 0.00 -4.79 6.41
CA ILE A 77 0.91 -5.20 5.34
C ILE A 77 1.96 -4.11 5.10
N SER A 78 1.54 -2.84 5.05
CA SER A 78 2.46 -1.71 4.83
C SER A 78 3.47 -1.56 5.96
N ILE A 79 3.06 -1.74 7.22
CA ILE A 79 3.97 -1.69 8.38
C ILE A 79 4.99 -2.82 8.30
N ILE A 80 4.54 -4.06 8.08
CA ILE A 80 5.42 -5.22 7.97
C ILE A 80 6.42 -5.04 6.83
N LEU A 81 5.95 -4.56 5.68
CA LEU A 81 6.78 -4.31 4.50
C LEU A 81 7.83 -3.23 4.78
N ARG A 82 7.46 -2.13 5.44
CA ARG A 82 8.40 -1.05 5.80
C ARG A 82 9.47 -1.51 6.78
N VAL A 83 9.07 -2.29 7.80
CA VAL A 83 10.02 -2.88 8.75
C VAL A 83 10.99 -3.79 7.99
N PHE A 84 10.49 -4.63 7.10
CA PHE A 84 11.34 -5.48 6.26
C PHE A 84 12.34 -4.67 5.42
N TYR A 85 11.89 -3.61 4.74
CA TYR A 85 12.77 -2.75 3.96
C TYR A 85 13.85 -2.07 4.81
N HIS A 86 13.50 -1.53 5.98
CA HIS A 86 14.47 -0.91 6.88
C HIS A 86 15.51 -1.92 7.39
N VAL A 87 15.06 -3.10 7.81
CA VAL A 87 15.96 -4.18 8.23
C VAL A 87 16.89 -4.57 7.07
N HIS A 88 16.36 -4.72 5.86
CA HIS A 88 17.18 -5.04 4.69
C HIS A 88 18.19 -3.93 4.38
N ILE A 89 17.81 -2.66 4.45
CA ILE A 89 18.73 -1.51 4.29
C ILE A 89 19.85 -1.55 5.33
N ILE A 90 19.52 -1.77 6.59
CA ILE A 90 20.50 -1.81 7.69
C ILE A 90 21.47 -2.98 7.52
N LEU A 91 20.99 -4.15 7.11
CA LEU A 91 21.81 -5.34 6.92
C LEU A 91 22.54 -5.39 5.57
N ASN A 92 22.16 -4.54 4.62
CA ASN A 92 22.77 -4.51 3.30
C ASN A 92 24.10 -3.72 3.31
N LYS A 93 25.22 -4.44 3.35
CA LYS A 93 26.58 -3.87 3.31
C LYS A 93 27.13 -3.64 1.89
N THR A 94 26.42 -4.06 0.83
CA THR A 94 26.90 -3.93 -0.54
C THR A 94 26.49 -2.62 -1.21
N ALA A 95 25.47 -1.94 -0.67
CA ALA A 95 25.04 -0.63 -1.13
C ALA A 95 25.82 0.49 -0.42
N SER A 96 26.03 1.62 -1.08
CA SER A 96 26.66 2.80 -0.50
C SER A 96 25.85 3.35 0.68
N ASP A 97 26.54 3.88 1.68
CA ASP A 97 25.89 4.50 2.83
C ASP A 97 24.98 5.67 2.43
N MET A 98 25.42 6.45 1.43
CA MET A 98 24.62 7.53 0.86
C MET A 98 23.29 7.00 0.29
N PHE A 99 23.33 5.94 -0.54
CA PHE A 99 22.11 5.36 -1.10
C PHE A 99 21.18 4.80 -0.02
N ARG A 100 21.74 4.13 1.00
CA ARG A 100 20.99 3.59 2.14
C ARG A 100 20.27 4.69 2.93
N VAL A 101 20.94 5.82 3.17
CA VAL A 101 20.36 6.99 3.84
C VAL A 101 19.25 7.62 2.99
N PHE A 102 19.52 7.88 1.70
CA PHE A 102 18.51 8.47 0.80
C PHE A 102 17.28 7.59 0.65
N THR A 103 17.45 6.28 0.55
CA THR A 103 16.32 5.35 0.44
C THR A 103 15.54 5.23 1.74
N THR A 104 16.21 5.27 2.89
CA THR A 104 15.53 5.33 4.21
C THR A 104 14.69 6.60 4.34
N ILE A 105 15.26 7.77 4.03
CA ILE A 105 14.54 9.05 4.06
C ILE A 105 13.41 9.04 3.02
N GLY A 106 13.69 8.54 1.82
CA GLY A 106 12.71 8.40 0.74
C GLY A 106 11.52 7.54 1.15
N MET A 107 11.73 6.43 1.87
CA MET A 107 10.65 5.58 2.37
C MET A 107 9.76 6.28 3.40
N MET A 108 10.28 7.29 4.11
CA MET A 108 9.49 8.07 5.07
C MET A 108 8.59 9.11 4.38
N PHE A 109 9.11 9.82 3.38
CA PHE A 109 8.40 10.94 2.73
C PHE A 109 7.66 10.54 1.44
N VAL A 110 8.26 9.68 0.63
CA VAL A 110 7.79 9.26 -0.69
C VAL A 110 7.88 7.74 -0.84
N PRO A 111 7.23 6.95 0.06
CA PRO A 111 7.31 5.49 0.08
C PRO A 111 6.94 4.87 -1.25
N PHE A 112 5.96 5.45 -1.94
CA PHE A 112 5.53 5.00 -3.26
C PHE A 112 6.71 4.91 -4.23
N ILE A 113 7.61 5.89 -4.26
CA ILE A 113 8.76 5.86 -5.19
C ILE A 113 9.95 5.12 -4.60
N ALA A 114 10.22 5.33 -3.30
CA ALA A 114 11.43 4.80 -2.67
C ALA A 114 11.41 3.29 -2.48
N GLU A 115 10.27 2.70 -2.14
CA GLU A 115 10.15 1.24 -1.91
C GLU A 115 10.41 0.43 -3.19
N PRO A 116 9.79 0.72 -4.35
CA PRO A 116 10.06 0.00 -5.60
C PRO A 116 11.45 0.28 -6.16
N LEU A 117 11.95 1.51 -6.00
CA LEU A 117 13.30 1.86 -6.42
C LEU A 117 14.33 1.01 -5.65
N TYR A 118 14.18 0.93 -4.33
CA TYR A 118 15.03 0.11 -3.50
C TYR A 118 14.86 -1.39 -3.80
N PHE A 119 13.63 -1.85 -4.00
CA PHE A 119 13.35 -3.23 -4.42
C PHE A 119 14.10 -3.58 -5.69
N TYR A 120 13.98 -2.75 -6.73
CA TYR A 120 14.65 -2.97 -8.00
C TYR A 120 16.17 -2.97 -7.86
N ALA A 121 16.72 -1.97 -7.17
CA ALA A 121 18.17 -1.78 -7.08
C ALA A 121 18.88 -2.76 -6.13
N CYS A 122 18.25 -3.18 -5.03
CA CYS A 122 18.92 -3.90 -3.93
C CYS A 122 18.34 -5.27 -3.60
N ILE A 123 17.11 -5.57 -4.00
CA ILE A 123 16.46 -6.87 -3.69
C ILE A 123 16.36 -7.72 -4.95
N TRP A 124 15.89 -7.14 -6.04
CA TRP A 124 15.70 -7.84 -7.30
C TRP A 124 17.03 -8.26 -7.89
N GLN A 125 17.95 -7.31 -8.05
CA GLN A 125 19.32 -7.57 -8.51
C GLN A 125 20.13 -8.28 -7.41
N ASP A 126 21.02 -9.18 -7.81
CA ASP A 126 21.91 -9.89 -6.88
C ASP A 126 23.05 -9.01 -6.37
N GLU A 127 23.43 -8.00 -7.15
CA GLU A 127 24.35 -6.94 -6.78
C GLU A 127 23.71 -5.57 -7.06
N PRO A 128 23.96 -4.56 -6.20
CA PRO A 128 23.51 -3.21 -6.47
C PRO A 128 24.14 -2.69 -7.77
N PRO A 129 23.44 -1.85 -8.55
CA PRO A 129 24.01 -1.22 -9.73
C PRO A 129 25.15 -0.27 -9.35
N GLU A 130 26.07 0.01 -10.29
CA GLU A 130 27.30 0.79 -10.03
C GLU A 130 27.05 2.13 -9.34
N TRP A 131 25.99 2.85 -9.70
CA TRP A 131 25.62 4.13 -9.09
C TRP A 131 25.15 4.01 -7.62
N ALA A 132 24.80 2.80 -7.17
CA ALA A 132 24.39 2.48 -5.81
C ALA A 132 25.48 1.78 -5.01
N LYS A 133 26.61 1.41 -5.63
CA LYS A 133 27.77 0.81 -4.95
C LYS A 133 28.57 1.89 -4.20
N PRO A 134 29.32 1.53 -3.14
CA PRO A 134 30.28 2.44 -2.53
C PRO A 134 31.27 2.92 -3.58
N ALA A 135 31.64 4.21 -3.55
CA ALA A 135 32.70 4.71 -4.42
C ALA A 135 33.98 3.92 -4.12
N THR A 136 34.47 3.15 -5.09
CA THR A 136 35.77 2.50 -5.01
C THR A 136 36.84 3.59 -5.08
N THR A 137 37.33 4.02 -3.91
CA THR A 137 38.59 4.76 -3.79
C THR A 137 39.78 3.87 -4.11
#